data_AF-A0A8H5B1M2-F1
#
_entry.id   AF-A0A8H5B1M2-F1
#
_cell.length_a   1.000
_cell.length_b   1.000
_cell.length_c   1.000
_cell.angle_alpha   90.00
_cell.angle_beta   90.00
_cell.angle_gamma   90.00
#
_symmetry.space_group_name_H-M   'P 1'
#
loop_
_entity.id
_entity.type
_entity.pdbx_description
1 polymer ?
#
loop_
_entity_poly.entity_id
_entity_poly.type
_entity_poly.pdbx_seq_one_letter_code
_entity_poly.pdbx_strand_id
1 'polypeptide(L)'
;MTNASLASLRAAFSLVYELPYCDGSLENIFENEPSFAKLFYRIGEQAADEPLKGLADACHKATFGLSDKDVLDEAYRKAGKMDTTDFAALLSPNALGLMNIIATNLLGGRKSADDIEVKFYKLNVYGPGSFFKPHVDTSRGDDMFGTLVLVLPIPL
;
A
#
# COMPACT_ATOMS: atom_id res chain seq x y z
N MET A 1 15.92 20.94 -8.03
CA MET A 1 15.91 20.58 -6.59
C MET A 1 16.17 19.09 -6.50
N THR A 2 17.31 18.71 -5.93
CA THR A 2 17.80 17.33 -5.90
C THR A 2 17.10 16.53 -4.82
N ASN A 3 16.14 15.68 -5.24
CA ASN A 3 15.99 14.25 -4.92
C ASN A 3 16.49 13.70 -3.55
N ALA A 4 16.36 14.45 -2.46
CA ALA A 4 16.73 13.96 -1.12
C ALA A 4 15.88 12.74 -0.70
N SER A 5 14.65 12.60 -1.23
CA SER A 5 13.78 11.44 -1.02
C SER A 5 14.15 10.21 -1.88
N LEU A 6 14.51 10.42 -3.16
CA LEU A 6 14.81 9.32 -4.10
C LEU A 6 16.13 8.60 -3.78
N ALA A 7 17.13 9.33 -3.29
CA ALA A 7 18.42 8.75 -2.92
C ALA A 7 18.30 7.84 -1.69
N SER A 8 17.55 8.28 -0.68
CA SER A 8 17.25 7.50 0.53
C SER A 8 16.47 6.23 0.21
N LEU A 9 15.50 6.35 -0.71
CA LEU A 9 14.74 5.21 -1.21
C LEU A 9 15.64 4.17 -1.90
N ARG A 10 16.58 4.61 -2.75
CA ARG A 10 17.55 3.70 -3.41
C ARG A 10 18.48 3.02 -2.41
N ALA A 11 18.96 3.76 -1.41
CA ALA A 11 19.86 3.22 -0.38
C ALA A 11 19.17 2.12 0.45
N ALA A 12 17.92 2.34 0.85
CA ALA A 12 17.25 1.40 1.72
C ALA A 12 16.86 0.09 1.00
N PHE A 13 16.53 0.14 -0.30
CA PHE A 13 16.31 -1.06 -1.10
C PHE A 13 17.59 -1.83 -1.46
N SER A 14 18.78 -1.21 -1.36
CA SER A 14 20.06 -1.88 -1.68
C SER A 14 20.40 -3.05 -0.76
N LEU A 15 19.66 -3.20 0.35
CA LEU A 15 19.82 -4.25 1.35
C LEU A 15 18.85 -5.43 1.17
N VAL A 16 17.88 -5.33 0.25
CA VAL A 16 16.91 -6.41 0.01
C VAL A 16 17.46 -7.34 -1.06
N TYR A 17 17.88 -8.55 -0.68
CA TYR A 17 18.35 -9.58 -1.61
C TYR A 17 17.80 -10.98 -1.23
N GLU A 18 17.35 -11.67 -2.29
CA GLU A 18 17.15 -13.12 -2.48
C GLU A 18 15.71 -13.65 -2.67
N LEU A 19 15.51 -14.26 -3.85
CA LEU A 19 14.38 -15.08 -4.28
C LEU A 19 14.36 -16.44 -3.54
N PRO A 20 13.26 -17.23 -3.51
CA PRO A 20 12.01 -17.08 -4.26
C PRO A 20 10.88 -16.34 -3.52
N TYR A 21 11.07 -16.08 -2.22
CA TYR A 21 10.16 -15.31 -1.39
C TYR A 21 10.97 -14.25 -0.65
N CYS A 22 10.89 -13.02 -1.13
CA CYS A 22 11.54 -11.86 -0.56
C CYS A 22 10.45 -10.89 -0.09
N ASP A 23 10.42 -10.62 1.21
CA ASP A 23 9.72 -9.49 1.78
C ASP A 23 10.73 -8.43 2.23
N GLY A 24 10.26 -7.19 2.35
CA GLY A 24 11.08 -6.08 2.79
C GLY A 24 10.22 -4.87 3.10
N SER A 25 10.57 -4.16 4.16
CA SER A 25 9.91 -2.91 4.55
C SER A 25 10.90 -1.77 4.51
N LEU A 26 10.45 -0.63 4.00
CA LEU A 26 11.19 0.62 4.06
C LEU A 26 10.39 1.67 4.83
N GLU A 27 11.06 2.28 5.79
CA GLU A 27 10.48 3.32 6.64
C GLU A 27 10.99 4.71 6.21
N ASN A 28 10.24 5.76 6.57
CA ASN A 28 10.66 7.16 6.50
C ASN A 28 11.07 7.69 5.11
N ILE A 29 10.58 7.09 4.03
CA ILE A 29 10.90 7.46 2.64
C ILE A 29 10.59 8.95 2.34
N PHE A 30 9.62 9.53 3.05
CA PHE A 30 9.07 10.86 2.78
C PHE A 30 8.97 11.75 4.01
N GLU A 31 9.73 11.45 5.07
CA GLU A 31 9.63 12.09 6.40
C GLU A 31 9.73 13.62 6.36
N ASN A 32 10.29 14.21 5.30
CA ASN A 32 10.48 15.65 5.13
C ASN A 32 9.63 16.29 4.01
N GLU A 33 8.66 15.58 3.43
CA GLU A 33 7.89 16.06 2.27
C GLU A 33 6.38 16.10 2.55
N PRO A 34 5.86 16.97 3.43
CA PRO A 34 4.50 16.89 4.00
C PRO A 34 3.33 16.92 2.99
N SER A 35 3.58 17.18 1.70
CA SER A 35 2.57 17.19 0.63
C SER A 35 2.64 16.00 -0.34
N PHE A 36 3.51 15.00 -0.09
CA PHE A 36 3.83 13.97 -1.07
C PHE A 36 2.67 13.01 -1.39
N ALA A 37 1.72 12.84 -0.47
CA ALA A 37 0.57 11.96 -0.64
C ALA A 37 -0.70 12.62 -0.11
N LYS A 38 -1.66 12.90 -1.00
CA LYS A 38 -3.01 13.30 -0.62
C LYS A 38 -3.97 12.16 -0.97
N LEU A 39 -4.76 11.77 0.03
CA LEU A 39 -5.84 10.81 -0.08
C LEU A 39 -7.16 11.57 -0.16
N PHE A 40 -7.94 11.27 -1.19
CA PHE A 40 -9.30 11.76 -1.37
C PHE A 40 -10.25 10.57 -1.22
N TYR A 41 -11.31 10.74 -0.45
CA TYR A 41 -12.33 9.71 -0.27
C TYR A 41 -13.70 10.36 -0.23
N ARG A 42 -14.72 9.64 -0.67
CA ARG A 42 -16.09 10.17 -0.65
C ARG A 42 -16.60 10.18 0.80
N ILE A 43 -16.66 11.35 1.41
CA ILE A 43 -17.56 11.62 2.52
C ILE A 43 -18.79 12.29 1.90
N GLY A 44 -20.00 11.82 2.19
CA GLY A 44 -21.20 12.51 1.74
C GLY A 44 -21.21 13.94 2.29
N GLU A 45 -20.97 14.94 1.44
CA GLU A 45 -21.08 16.41 1.60
C GLU A 45 -20.54 17.11 2.87
N GLN A 46 -20.13 16.39 3.92
CA GLN A 46 -19.69 16.96 5.18
C GLN A 46 -18.20 16.67 5.37
N ALA A 47 -17.41 17.74 5.49
CA ALA A 47 -16.05 17.62 5.99
C ALA A 47 -16.14 17.18 7.47
N ALA A 48 -15.54 16.04 7.80
CA ALA A 48 -15.45 15.61 9.19
C ALA A 48 -14.46 16.51 9.95
N ASP A 49 -14.85 17.03 11.12
CA ASP A 49 -13.96 17.77 12.03
C ASP A 49 -12.77 16.91 12.52
N GLU A 50 -12.89 15.59 12.39
CA GLU A 50 -11.85 14.58 12.68
C GLU A 50 -11.55 13.74 11.42
N PRO A 51 -10.53 14.10 10.61
CA PRO A 51 -10.28 13.46 9.31
C PRO A 51 -10.02 11.95 9.36
N LEU A 52 -9.37 11.45 10.43
CA LEU A 52 -9.11 10.02 10.60
C LEU A 52 -10.37 9.24 10.98
N LYS A 53 -11.22 9.83 11.83
CA LYS A 53 -12.52 9.25 12.18
C LYS A 53 -13.42 9.21 10.96
N GLY A 54 -13.50 10.31 10.19
CA GLY A 54 -14.24 10.34 8.93
C GLY A 54 -13.78 9.28 7.94
N LEU A 55 -12.47 9.05 7.84
CA LEU A 55 -11.89 8.01 6.99
C LEU A 55 -12.28 6.60 7.46
N ALA A 56 -12.20 6.35 8.78
CA ALA A 56 -12.60 5.07 9.36
C ALA A 56 -14.10 4.80 9.19
N ASP A 57 -14.95 5.82 9.41
CA ASP A 57 -16.41 5.72 9.28
C ASP A 57 -16.86 5.47 7.84
N ALA A 58 -16.11 5.98 6.86
CA ALA A 58 -16.38 5.76 5.44
C ALA A 58 -15.93 4.36 4.95
N CYS A 59 -15.23 3.57 5.76
CA CYS A 59 -14.80 2.23 5.38
C CYS A 59 -15.90 1.18 5.49
N HIS A 60 -15.91 0.22 4.57
CA HIS A 60 -16.62 -1.03 4.73
C HIS A 60 -15.83 -2.02 5.60
N LYS A 61 -16.49 -3.00 6.21
CA LYS A 61 -15.79 -4.08 6.90
C LYS A 61 -14.94 -4.89 5.91
N ALA A 62 -13.69 -5.17 6.27
CA ALA A 62 -12.79 -5.88 5.40
C ALA A 62 -13.05 -7.40 5.40
N THR A 63 -13.23 -7.97 4.22
CA THR A 63 -13.25 -9.42 3.99
C THR A 63 -11.85 -9.96 3.71
N PHE A 64 -11.66 -11.27 3.79
CA PHE A 64 -10.47 -11.96 3.30
C PHE A 64 -10.86 -13.11 2.36
N GLY A 65 -9.95 -13.48 1.46
CA GLY A 65 -10.15 -14.60 0.55
C GLY A 65 -9.96 -15.93 1.28
N LEU A 66 -10.91 -16.84 1.09
CA LEU A 66 -10.81 -18.24 1.47
C LEU A 66 -11.25 -19.08 0.28
N SER A 67 -10.28 -19.66 -0.43
CA SER A 67 -10.49 -20.28 -1.74
C SER A 67 -11.17 -19.26 -2.69
N ASP A 68 -12.31 -19.58 -3.28
CA ASP A 68 -13.01 -18.73 -4.25
C ASP A 68 -14.08 -17.82 -3.60
N LYS A 69 -13.99 -17.60 -2.28
CA LYS A 69 -15.00 -16.82 -1.53
C LYS A 69 -14.36 -15.72 -0.71
N ASP A 70 -15.04 -14.58 -0.67
CA ASP A 70 -14.77 -13.53 0.31
C ASP A 70 -15.52 -13.84 1.61
N VAL A 71 -14.79 -13.90 2.72
CA VAL A 71 -15.31 -14.21 4.05
C VAL A 71 -15.18 -13.00 4.96
N LEU A 72 -16.25 -12.68 5.68
CA LEU A 72 -16.25 -11.70 6.77
C LEU A 72 -16.21 -12.43 8.12
N ASP A 73 -15.05 -12.42 8.77
CA ASP A 73 -14.86 -12.92 10.13
C ASP A 73 -13.92 -11.98 10.90
N GLU A 74 -14.49 -11.19 11.82
CA GLU A 74 -13.75 -10.21 12.62
C GLU A 74 -12.81 -10.86 13.66
N ALA A 75 -12.95 -12.16 13.94
CA ALA A 75 -11.98 -12.91 14.74
C ALA A 75 -10.76 -13.36 13.92
N TYR A 76 -10.82 -13.27 12.58
CA TYR A 76 -9.71 -13.55 11.67
C TYR A 76 -9.09 -12.27 11.10
N ARG A 77 -9.93 -11.32 10.69
CA ARG A 77 -9.54 -10.01 10.17
C ARG A 77 -10.48 -8.93 10.67
N LYS A 78 -9.96 -8.04 11.50
CA LYS A 78 -10.66 -6.83 11.96
C LYS A 78 -9.98 -5.62 11.34
N ALA A 79 -10.57 -5.07 10.27
CA ALA A 79 -10.10 -3.86 9.62
C ALA A 79 -11.23 -3.21 8.80
N GLY A 80 -11.09 -1.92 8.51
CA GLY A 80 -11.86 -1.23 7.48
C GLY A 80 -11.20 -1.38 6.10
N LYS A 81 -11.99 -1.35 5.03
CA LYS A 81 -11.54 -1.29 3.65
C LYS A 81 -12.32 -0.25 2.82
N MET A 82 -11.68 0.25 1.77
CA MET A 82 -12.33 0.92 0.65
C MET A 82 -11.85 0.28 -0.66
N ASP A 83 -12.78 0.08 -1.58
CA ASP A 83 -12.47 -0.38 -2.93
C ASP A 83 -12.13 0.83 -3.83
N THR A 84 -11.46 0.63 -4.97
CA THR A 84 -10.94 1.73 -5.83
C THR A 84 -12.00 2.70 -6.36
N THR A 85 -13.29 2.39 -6.22
CA THR A 85 -14.40 3.28 -6.57
C THR A 85 -14.69 4.34 -5.50
N ASP A 86 -14.20 4.13 -4.28
CA ASP A 86 -14.59 4.92 -3.10
C ASP A 86 -13.49 5.89 -2.64
N PHE A 87 -12.28 5.76 -3.19
CA PHE A 87 -11.15 6.61 -2.88
C PHE A 87 -10.22 6.83 -4.08
N ALA A 88 -9.44 7.91 -4.02
CA ALA A 88 -8.38 8.25 -4.97
C ALA A 88 -7.15 8.76 -4.23
N ALA A 89 -5.97 8.51 -4.79
CA ALA A 89 -4.71 9.03 -4.26
C ALA A 89 -3.93 9.74 -5.37
N LEU A 90 -3.26 10.85 -5.03
CA LEU A 90 -2.32 11.51 -5.96
C LEU A 90 -0.95 10.83 -6.03
N LEU A 91 -0.74 9.78 -5.23
CA LEU A 91 0.51 9.05 -5.13
C LEU A 91 0.67 8.10 -6.32
N SER A 92 1.70 8.30 -7.14
CA SER A 92 2.06 7.40 -8.24
C SER A 92 3.37 6.67 -7.94
N PRO A 93 3.34 5.35 -7.67
CA PRO A 93 4.57 4.58 -7.44
C PRO A 93 5.56 4.66 -8.61
N ASN A 94 5.05 4.78 -9.83
CA ASN A 94 5.86 4.94 -11.04
C ASN A 94 6.57 6.30 -11.06
N ALA A 95 5.87 7.39 -10.77
CA ALA A 95 6.46 8.73 -10.72
C ALA A 95 7.51 8.86 -9.61
N LEU A 96 7.39 8.06 -8.55
CA LEU A 96 8.36 7.96 -7.47
C LEU A 96 9.57 7.08 -7.79
N GLY A 97 9.60 6.44 -8.96
CA GLY A 97 10.67 5.54 -9.36
C GLY A 97 10.72 4.23 -8.56
N LEU A 98 9.67 3.88 -7.81
CA LEU A 98 9.63 2.66 -7.00
C LEU A 98 9.81 1.40 -7.86
N MET A 99 9.29 1.39 -9.09
CA MET A 99 9.41 0.23 -9.97
C MET A 99 10.83 -0.03 -10.41
N ASN A 100 11.60 1.01 -10.70
CA ASN A 100 13.02 0.86 -10.99
C ASN A 100 13.77 0.25 -9.81
N ILE A 101 13.35 0.59 -8.61
CA ILE A 101 14.00 0.15 -7.39
C ILE A 101 13.64 -1.30 -7.07
N ILE A 102 12.38 -1.70 -7.23
CA ILE A 102 11.94 -3.10 -7.14
C ILE A 102 12.64 -3.94 -8.21
N ALA A 103 12.64 -3.49 -9.46
CA ALA A 103 13.30 -4.16 -10.59
C ALA A 103 14.79 -4.42 -10.30
N THR A 104 15.50 -3.40 -9.80
CA THR A 104 16.95 -3.50 -9.55
C THR A 104 17.26 -4.40 -8.36
N ASN A 105 16.59 -4.17 -7.21
CA ASN A 105 17.01 -4.78 -5.95
C ASN A 105 16.28 -6.10 -5.68
N LEU A 106 14.96 -6.14 -5.90
CA LEU A 106 14.16 -7.34 -5.64
C LEU A 106 14.27 -8.36 -6.77
N LEU A 107 14.22 -7.90 -8.03
CA LEU A 107 14.24 -8.76 -9.21
C LEU A 107 15.65 -8.94 -9.79
N GLY A 108 16.67 -8.40 -9.14
CA GLY A 108 18.08 -8.53 -9.53
C GLY A 108 18.37 -8.01 -10.95
N GLY A 109 17.63 -6.99 -11.41
CA GLY A 109 17.77 -6.42 -12.76
C GLY A 109 17.32 -7.34 -13.90
N ARG A 110 16.71 -8.50 -13.60
CA ARG A 110 16.21 -9.45 -14.62
C ARG A 110 14.99 -8.92 -15.38
N LYS A 111 14.33 -7.92 -14.79
CA LYS A 111 13.20 -7.17 -15.34
C LYS A 111 13.55 -5.70 -15.28
N SER A 112 13.11 -4.94 -16.27
CA SER A 112 13.15 -3.48 -16.25
C SER A 112 11.96 -2.92 -15.48
N ALA A 113 12.00 -1.63 -15.13
CA ALA A 113 10.86 -0.95 -14.53
C ALA A 113 9.62 -0.98 -15.45
N ASP A 114 9.84 -0.95 -16.77
CA ASP A 114 8.78 -0.96 -17.78
C ASP A 114 8.10 -2.34 -17.91
N ASP A 115 8.73 -3.39 -17.39
CA ASP A 115 8.15 -4.74 -17.30
C ASP A 115 7.25 -4.92 -16.06
N ILE A 116 7.15 -3.91 -15.19
CA ILE A 116 6.38 -3.98 -13.95
C ILE A 116 5.16 -3.07 -14.04
N GLU A 117 3.98 -3.69 -14.04
CA GLU A 117 2.71 -2.96 -13.93
C GLU A 117 2.24 -2.88 -12.47
N VAL A 118 1.98 -1.67 -11.97
CA VAL A 118 1.38 -1.46 -10.65
C VAL A 118 -0.12 -1.23 -10.80
N LYS A 119 -0.92 -2.09 -10.19
CA LYS A 119 -2.37 -1.96 -10.13
C LYS A 119 -2.81 -1.46 -8.76
N PHE A 120 -3.44 -0.29 -8.75
CA PHE A 120 -4.06 0.27 -7.55
C PHE A 120 -5.26 -0.59 -7.15
N TYR A 121 -5.36 -1.00 -5.88
CA TYR A 121 -6.30 -2.06 -5.48
C TYR A 121 -7.25 -1.71 -4.34
N LYS A 122 -6.76 -1.56 -3.11
CA LYS A 122 -7.62 -1.30 -1.95
C LYS A 122 -6.90 -0.45 -0.92
N LEU A 123 -7.66 0.38 -0.22
CA LEU A 123 -7.21 1.04 1.01
C LEU A 123 -7.69 0.20 2.18
N ASN A 124 -6.80 -0.07 3.14
CA ASN A 124 -7.18 -0.67 4.41
C ASN A 124 -6.94 0.34 5.52
N VAL A 125 -7.88 0.42 6.46
CA VAL A 125 -7.81 1.30 7.62
C VAL A 125 -7.85 0.44 8.88
N TYR A 126 -6.82 0.56 9.71
CA TYR A 126 -6.69 -0.19 10.95
C TYR A 126 -6.89 0.77 12.12
N GLY A 127 -8.04 0.68 12.78
CA GLY A 127 -8.32 1.39 14.03
C GLY A 127 -7.79 0.64 15.26
N PRO A 128 -8.00 1.15 16.47
CA PRO A 128 -7.59 0.49 17.71
C PRO A 128 -8.06 -0.97 17.80
N GLY A 129 -7.12 -1.87 18.09
CA GLY A 129 -7.39 -3.32 18.20
C GLY A 129 -7.73 -4.02 16.88
N SER A 130 -7.53 -3.36 15.74
CA SER A 130 -7.64 -3.97 14.41
C SER A 130 -6.44 -4.88 14.15
N PHE A 131 -6.66 -5.96 13.40
CA PHE A 131 -5.62 -6.94 13.07
C PHE A 131 -5.99 -7.73 11.83
N PHE A 132 -5.01 -8.40 11.25
CA PHE A 132 -5.21 -9.46 10.28
C PHE A 132 -4.25 -10.60 10.63
N LYS A 133 -4.77 -11.81 10.84
CA LYS A 133 -3.93 -12.98 11.12
C LYS A 133 -2.93 -13.24 9.98
N PRO A 134 -1.81 -13.93 10.26
CA PRO A 134 -0.86 -14.35 9.22
C PRO A 134 -1.58 -15.05 8.06
N HIS A 135 -1.31 -14.60 6.85
CA HIS A 135 -1.95 -15.07 5.63
C HIS A 135 -1.00 -14.91 4.44
N VAL A 136 -1.36 -15.58 3.34
CA VAL A 136 -0.75 -15.38 2.02
C VAL A 136 -1.74 -14.58 1.20
N ASP A 137 -1.28 -13.53 0.53
CA ASP A 137 -2.13 -12.77 -0.38
C ASP A 137 -2.62 -13.64 -1.52
N THR A 138 -3.92 -13.53 -1.83
CA THR A 138 -4.50 -14.23 -2.98
C THR A 138 -4.03 -13.56 -4.26
N SER A 139 -3.37 -14.34 -5.14
CA SER A 139 -3.01 -13.85 -6.46
C SER A 139 -4.24 -13.36 -7.23
N ARG A 140 -4.09 -12.26 -7.96
CA ARG A 140 -5.16 -11.64 -8.77
C ARG A 140 -4.98 -11.86 -10.27
N GLY A 141 -3.98 -12.62 -10.67
CA GLY A 141 -3.68 -12.94 -12.06
C GLY A 141 -2.42 -13.80 -12.15
N ASP A 142 -2.26 -14.50 -13.28
CA ASP A 142 -1.11 -15.38 -13.50
C ASP A 142 0.21 -14.62 -13.65
N ASP A 143 0.14 -13.29 -13.83
CA ASP A 143 1.26 -12.36 -13.99
C ASP A 143 1.60 -11.60 -12.69
N MET A 144 0.85 -11.81 -11.61
CA MET A 144 1.11 -11.17 -10.32
C MET A 144 2.27 -11.86 -9.59
N PHE A 145 3.34 -11.13 -9.32
CA PHE A 145 4.49 -11.65 -8.55
C PHE A 145 4.57 -11.14 -7.10
N GLY A 146 3.73 -10.17 -6.71
CA GLY A 146 3.73 -9.66 -5.34
C GLY A 146 2.78 -8.50 -5.09
N THR A 147 2.69 -8.10 -3.83
CA THR A 147 1.90 -6.96 -3.35
C THR A 147 2.81 -5.85 -2.87
N LEU A 148 2.56 -4.62 -3.31
CA LEU A 148 3.19 -3.41 -2.76
C LEU A 148 2.25 -2.78 -1.72
N VAL A 149 2.70 -2.67 -0.47
CA VAL A 149 1.96 -1.99 0.61
C VAL A 149 2.62 -0.65 0.90
N LEU A 150 1.85 0.43 0.81
CA LEU A 150 2.28 1.77 1.20
C LEU A 150 1.55 2.15 2.49
N VAL A 151 2.31 2.35 3.57
CA VAL A 151 1.79 2.79 4.87
C VAL A 151 1.88 4.31 4.93
N LEU A 152 0.72 4.97 5.00
CA LEU A 152 0.66 6.41 5.15
C LEU A 152 0.81 6.79 6.62
N PRO A 153 1.56 7.86 6.94
CA PRO A 153 1.65 8.34 8.31
C PRO A 153 0.28 8.82 8.78
N ILE A 154 -0.06 8.53 10.03
CA ILE A 154 -1.17 9.17 10.72
C ILE A 154 -0.64 10.46 11.37
N PRO A 155 -1.32 11.61 11.21
CA PRO A 155 -1.02 12.78 12.03
C PRO A 155 -1.15 12.39 13.51
N LEU A 156 -0.10 12.64 14.30
CA LEU A 156 -0.13 12.52 15.75
C LEU A 156 -0.98 13.63 16.37
#